data_AF-A0A251Y4F5-F1
#
_entry.id   AF-A0A251Y4F5-F1
#
_cell.length_a   1.000
_cell.length_b   1.000
_cell.length_c   1.000
_cell.angle_alpha   90.00
_cell.angle_beta   90.00
_cell.angle_gamma   90.00
#
_symmetry.space_group_name_H-M   'P 1'
#
loop_
_entity.id
_entity.type
_entity.pdbx_description
1 polymer ?
#
loop_
_entity_poly.entity_id
_entity_poly.type
_entity_poly.pdbx_seq_one_letter_code
_entity_poly.pdbx_strand_id
1 'polypeptide(L)'
;MFRRRFTPRRRASPWSERDIGPVATLTTEGRMRPAGIREVERAQADGRGERAYAGQASAAEPEDLLAALAASLVAMLERGESPHPQ
;
A
#
# COMPACT_ATOMS: atom_id res chain seq x y z
N MET A 1 -12.76 -17.85 -4.73
CA MET A 1 -13.26 -16.47 -4.95
C MET A 1 -13.15 -15.70 -3.65
N PHE A 2 -12.41 -14.60 -3.63
CA PHE A 2 -12.31 -13.73 -2.44
C PHE A 2 -13.26 -12.54 -2.60
N ARG A 3 -14.09 -12.26 -1.58
CA ARG A 3 -15.01 -11.13 -1.59
C ARG A 3 -14.58 -10.13 -0.52
N ARG A 4 -14.19 -8.92 -0.94
CA ARG A 4 -13.72 -7.88 -0.02
C ARG A 4 -14.92 -7.25 0.68
N ARG A 5 -14.93 -7.27 2.01
CA ARG A 5 -15.96 -6.61 2.82
C ARG A 5 -15.56 -5.15 3.05
N PHE A 6 -16.45 -4.23 2.71
CA PHE A 6 -16.28 -2.82 3.03
C PHE A 6 -17.04 -2.52 4.32
N THR A 7 -16.31 -2.15 5.37
CA THR A 7 -16.88 -1.67 6.63
C THR A 7 -16.56 -0.19 6.81
N PRO A 8 -17.43 0.59 7.47
CA PRO A 8 -17.13 1.97 7.82
C PRO A 8 -15.78 2.06 8.53
N ARG A 9 -14.98 3.08 8.18
CA ARG A 9 -13.64 3.25 8.74
C ARG A 9 -13.74 4.01 10.07
N ARG A 10 -12.73 3.85 10.91
CA ARG A 10 -12.60 4.62 12.14
C ARG A 10 -12.26 6.06 11.76
N ARG A 11 -12.74 7.04 12.54
CA ARG A 11 -12.54 8.48 12.26
C ARG A 11 -11.07 8.89 12.07
N ALA A 12 -10.10 8.17 12.61
CA ALA A 12 -8.67 8.50 12.50
C ALA A 12 -7.86 7.53 11.61
N SER A 13 -8.50 6.61 10.90
CA SER A 13 -7.78 5.58 10.14
C SER A 13 -7.10 6.14 8.89
N PRO A 14 -5.79 5.85 8.68
CA PRO A 14 -5.04 6.35 7.52
C PRO A 14 -5.53 5.74 6.22
N TRP A 15 -5.69 6.55 5.18
CA TRP A 15 -6.03 6.10 3.82
C TRP A 15 -4.79 5.59 3.10
N SER A 16 -4.97 4.59 2.25
CA SER A 16 -3.90 4.01 1.43
C SER A 16 -4.25 4.13 -0.05
N GLU A 17 -3.27 3.99 -0.94
CA GLU A 17 -3.49 3.92 -2.39
C GLU A 17 -4.54 2.85 -2.78
N ARG A 18 -4.59 1.75 -2.03
CA ARG A 18 -5.58 0.66 -2.23
C ARG A 18 -7.02 1.08 -1.93
N ASP A 19 -7.22 2.18 -1.20
CA ASP A 19 -8.53 2.78 -0.96
C ASP A 19 -8.88 3.79 -2.06
N ILE A 20 -7.89 4.54 -2.56
CA ILE A 20 -8.07 5.56 -3.61
C ILE A 20 -8.44 4.94 -4.96
N GLY A 21 -7.75 3.88 -5.39
CA GLY A 21 -8.00 3.25 -6.70
C GLY A 21 -9.46 2.85 -6.92
N PRO A 22 -10.08 2.07 -6.00
CA PRO A 22 -11.49 1.72 -6.10
C PRO A 22 -12.43 2.93 -6.05
N VAL A 23 -12.10 3.98 -5.27
CA VAL A 23 -12.91 5.21 -5.23
C VAL A 23 -12.91 5.90 -6.59
N ALA A 24 -11.76 6.03 -7.24
CA ALA A 24 -11.66 6.61 -8.57
C ALA A 24 -12.51 5.81 -9.58
N THR A 25 -12.34 4.48 -9.63
CA THR A 25 -13.11 3.61 -10.54
C THR A 25 -14.62 3.71 -10.28
N LEU A 26 -15.07 3.58 -9.02
CA LEU A 26 -16.50 3.61 -8.69
C LEU A 26 -17.14 4.98 -8.93
N THR A 27 -16.36 6.05 -8.81
CA THR A 27 -16.83 7.41 -9.11
C THR A 27 -17.01 7.58 -10.62
N THR A 28 -16.02 7.18 -11.43
CA THR A 28 -16.11 7.21 -12.89
C THR A 28 -17.25 6.33 -13.42
N GLU A 29 -17.46 5.15 -12.83
CA GLU A 29 -18.56 4.25 -13.19
C GLU A 29 -19.93 4.72 -12.67
N GLY A 30 -20.01 5.80 -11.87
CA GLY A 30 -21.26 6.28 -11.27
C GLY A 30 -21.87 5.30 -10.24
N ARG A 31 -21.09 4.35 -9.74
CA ARG A 31 -21.52 3.30 -8.80
C ARG A 31 -21.31 3.67 -7.35
N MET A 32 -20.80 4.88 -7.09
CA MET A 32 -20.53 5.35 -5.74
C MET A 32 -21.83 5.63 -4.99
N ARG A 33 -21.96 5.05 -3.80
CA ARG A 33 -23.13 5.24 -2.95
C ARG A 33 -23.00 6.53 -2.12
N PRO A 34 -24.11 7.17 -1.69
CA PRO A 34 -24.07 8.39 -0.88
C PRO A 34 -23.27 8.28 0.43
N ALA A 35 -23.20 7.08 1.03
CA ALA A 35 -22.37 6.84 2.20
C ALA A 35 -20.86 6.83 1.86
N GLY A 36 -20.52 6.32 0.68
CA GLY A 36 -19.14 6.29 0.18
C GLY A 36 -18.63 7.68 -0.19
N ILE A 37 -19.48 8.49 -0.83
CA ILE A 37 -19.17 9.90 -1.15
C ILE A 37 -18.85 10.68 0.11
N ARG A 38 -19.70 10.57 1.15
CA ARG A 38 -19.49 11.23 2.45
C ARG A 38 -18.17 10.82 3.12
N GLU A 39 -17.75 9.58 2.96
CA GLU A 39 -16.48 9.09 3.53
C GLU A 39 -15.27 9.65 2.77
N VAL A 40 -15.38 9.78 1.45
CA VAL A 40 -14.37 10.41 0.58
C VAL A 40 -14.27 11.92 0.88
N GLU A 41 -15.38 12.62 1.07
CA GLU A 41 -15.40 14.03 1.48
C GLU A 41 -14.75 14.25 2.86
N ARG A 42 -15.08 13.40 3.84
CA ARG A 42 -14.42 13.44 5.17
C ARG A 42 -12.92 13.21 5.07
N ALA A 43 -12.49 12.24 4.25
CA ALA A 43 -11.08 11.94 4.07
C ALA A 43 -10.29 13.08 3.42
N GLN A 44 -10.92 13.80 2.47
CA GLN A 44 -10.37 15.01 1.87
C GLN A 44 -10.29 16.16 2.89
N ALA A 45 -11.36 16.40 3.65
CA ALA A 45 -11.39 17.45 4.68
C ALA A 45 -10.37 17.21 5.82
N ASP A 46 -10.12 15.94 6.16
CA ASP A 46 -9.14 15.54 7.17
C ASP A 46 -7.68 15.54 6.62
N GLY A 47 -7.45 15.89 5.34
CA GLY A 47 -6.13 15.91 4.71
C GLY A 47 -5.46 14.53 4.57
N ARG A 48 -6.19 13.45 4.88
CA ARG A 48 -5.67 12.08 4.85
C ARG A 48 -5.65 11.48 3.45
N GLY A 49 -6.39 12.06 2.50
CA GLY A 49 -6.34 11.69 1.09
C GLY A 49 -4.99 11.98 0.44
N GLU A 50 -4.36 13.11 0.79
CA GLU A 50 -3.04 13.49 0.27
C GLU A 50 -1.89 12.74 0.95
N ARG A 51 -2.07 12.36 2.22
CA ARG A 51 -1.09 11.55 2.98
C ARG A 51 -1.28 10.05 2.82
N ALA A 52 -1.92 9.61 1.74
CA ALA A 52 -2.02 8.20 1.45
C ALA A 52 -0.60 7.65 1.29
N TYR A 53 -0.12 6.96 2.33
CA TYR A 53 1.16 6.28 2.28
C TYR A 53 1.13 5.38 1.05
N ALA A 54 2.08 5.60 0.14
CA ALA A 54 2.41 4.63 -0.88
C ALA A 54 2.58 3.30 -0.14
N GLY A 55 1.84 2.28 -0.55
CA GLY A 55 1.80 1.01 0.20
C GLY A 55 3.22 0.46 0.38
N GLN A 56 3.45 -0.44 1.33
CA GLN A 56 4.80 -1.05 1.53
C GLN A 56 5.42 -1.62 0.24
N ALA A 57 4.60 -1.95 -0.77
CA ALA A 57 5.05 -2.38 -2.10
C ALA A 57 5.71 -1.27 -2.94
N SER A 58 5.43 0.00 -2.64
CA SER A 58 5.94 1.20 -3.31
C SER A 58 7.02 1.90 -2.48
N ALA A 59 7.39 1.35 -1.32
CA ALA A 59 8.50 1.88 -0.53
C ALA A 59 9.79 1.67 -1.32
N ALA A 60 10.49 2.75 -1.65
CA ALA A 60 11.81 2.66 -2.26
C ALA A 60 12.73 1.92 -1.29
N GLU A 61 13.29 0.80 -1.72
CA GLU A 61 14.30 0.08 -0.95
C GLU A 61 15.56 0.95 -0.85
N PRO A 62 16.09 1.20 0.36
CA PRO A 62 17.28 2.02 0.52
C PRO A 62 18.50 1.31 -0.11
N GLU A 63 19.28 2.05 -0.89
CA GLU A 63 20.48 1.56 -1.60
C GLU A 63 21.46 0.83 -0.67
N ASP A 64 21.61 1.33 0.57
CA ASP A 64 22.50 0.74 1.59
C ASP A 64 22.05 -0.68 2.01
N LEU A 65 20.74 -0.93 2.05
CA LEU A 65 20.20 -2.26 2.32
C LEU A 65 20.48 -3.22 1.17
N LEU A 66 20.31 -2.75 -0.08
CA LEU A 66 20.61 -3.54 -1.27
C LEU A 66 22.11 -3.87 -1.36
N ALA A 67 22.98 -2.91 -1.05
CA ALA A 67 24.42 -3.09 -0.99
C ALA A 67 24.82 -4.10 0.10
N ALA A 68 24.23 -4.01 1.29
CA ALA A 68 24.48 -4.95 2.38
C ALA A 68 24.01 -6.39 2.03
N LEU A 69 22.85 -6.52 1.37
CA LEU A 69 22.34 -7.81 0.89
C LEU A 69 23.26 -8.41 -0.18
N ALA A 70 23.70 -7.61 -1.15
CA ALA A 70 24.63 -8.05 -2.19
C ALA A 70 25.97 -8.52 -1.59
N ALA A 71 26.53 -7.75 -0.64
CA ALA A 71 27.76 -8.12 0.06
C ALA A 71 27.61 -9.42 0.86
N SER A 72 26.47 -9.61 1.55
CA SER A 72 26.17 -10.86 2.26
C SER A 72 26.04 -12.06 1.32
N LEU A 73 25.39 -11.88 0.17
CA LEU A 73 25.26 -12.94 -0.84
C LEU A 73 26.62 -13.33 -1.43
N VAL A 74 27.46 -12.35 -1.77
CA VAL A 74 28.84 -12.61 -2.21
C VAL A 74 29.60 -13.38 -1.14
N ALA A 75 29.54 -12.94 0.13
CA ALA A 75 30.20 -13.62 1.22
C ALA A 75 29.67 -15.05 1.48
N MET A 76 28.41 -15.34 1.18
CA MET A 76 27.86 -16.71 1.24
C MET A 76 28.38 -17.58 0.11
N LEU A 77 28.42 -17.05 -1.12
CA LEU A 77 28.94 -17.75 -2.29
C LEU A 77 30.43 -18.09 -2.13
N GLU A 78 31.25 -17.17 -1.60
CA GLU A 78 32.67 -17.40 -1.30
C GLU A 78 32.87 -18.49 -0.21
N ARG A 79 31.88 -18.68 0.66
CA ARG A 79 31.89 -19.74 1.69
C ARG A 79 31.28 -21.06 1.21
N GLY A 80 30.85 -21.14 -0.05
CA GLY A 80 30.15 -22.33 -0.59
C GLY A 80 28.74 -22.52 -0.01
N GLU A 81 28.19 -21.50 0.64
CA GLU A 81 26.86 -21.53 1.23
C GLU A 81 25.84 -21.05 0.18
N SER A 82 25.00 -21.96 -0.31
CA SER A 82 23.96 -21.61 -1.28
C SER A 82 22.77 -20.94 -0.58
N PRO A 83 22.26 -19.81 -1.08
CA PRO A 83 21.04 -19.22 -0.54
C PRO A 83 19.87 -20.19 -0.76
N HIS A 84 19.17 -20.52 0.32
CA HIS A 84 18.00 -21.39 0.25
C HIS A 84 16.83 -20.61 -0.37
N PRO A 85 16.26 -21.07 -1.51
CA PRO A 85 15.07 -20.43 -2.05
C PRO A 85 13.90 -20.69 -1.10
N GLN A 86 13.17 -19.62 -0.75
CA GLN A 86 11.86 -19.72 -0.11
C GLN A 86 10.82 -20.19 -1.14
#